data_AF-A0A6J1CV83-F1
#
_entry.id   AF-A0A6J1CV83-F1
#
_cell.length_a   1.000
_cell.length_b   1.000
_cell.length_c   1.000
_cell.angle_alpha   90.00
_cell.angle_beta   90.00
_cell.angle_gamma   90.00
#
_symmetry.space_group_name_H-M   'P 1'
#
loop_
_entity.id
_entity.type
_entity.pdbx_description
1 polymer ?
#
loop_
_entity_poly.entity_id
_entity_poly.type
_entity_poly.pdbx_seq_one_letter_code
_entity_poly.pdbx_strand_id
1 'polypeptide(L)'
;MVGPGVGRCLLVTGPPGVGKTTLIVRVFEMLKSSNPNLKIQGFYTREIRQGSHRVGFEVVTLGGRTAPLASTSVSSSESLRWPTVGRYKVDIASFESLALPELQVEKDTDLFIIDEVGKMELYSSSFFPAVLRVLESNIPVVASIPIPKFGRDIPGGKLQG
;
A
#
# COMPACT_ATOMS: atom_id res chain seq x y z
N MET A 1 18.12 -9.39 29.27
CA MET A 1 17.28 -8.37 28.61
C MET A 1 17.48 -8.53 27.11
N VAL A 2 16.51 -9.12 26.41
CA VAL A 2 16.54 -9.20 24.94
C VAL A 2 16.05 -7.84 24.44
N GLY A 3 16.85 -7.13 23.64
CA GLY A 3 16.44 -5.85 23.05
C GLY A 3 15.19 -6.02 22.17
N PRO A 4 14.47 -4.92 21.83
CA PRO A 4 13.35 -5.01 20.91
C PRO A 4 13.83 -5.68 19.62
N GLY A 5 13.24 -6.84 19.30
CA GLY A 5 13.64 -7.60 18.13
C GLY A 5 13.21 -6.83 16.89
N VAL A 6 14.15 -6.28 16.13
CA VAL A 6 13.87 -5.54 14.90
C VAL A 6 12.94 -6.39 14.01
N GLY A 7 11.71 -5.91 13.79
CA GLY A 7 10.77 -6.52 12.86
C GLY A 7 11.45 -6.70 11.50
N ARG A 8 11.36 -7.90 10.91
CA ARG A 8 12.00 -8.16 9.62
C ARG A 8 11.13 -7.55 8.51
N CYS A 9 11.68 -6.61 7.76
CA CYS A 9 11.01 -6.01 6.61
C CYS A 9 11.63 -6.53 5.30
N LEU A 10 10.79 -7.14 4.45
CA LEU A 10 11.13 -7.55 3.09
C LEU A 10 10.52 -6.55 2.11
N LEU A 11 11.38 -5.87 1.34
CA LEU A 11 10.96 -4.90 0.34
C LEU A 11 11.06 -5.47 -1.08
N VAL A 12 9.95 -5.43 -1.80
CA VAL A 12 9.86 -5.79 -3.23
C VAL A 12 9.90 -4.50 -4.05
N THR A 13 10.94 -4.33 -4.86
CA THR A 13 11.04 -3.18 -5.77
C THR A 13 11.25 -3.64 -7.20
N GLY A 14 10.92 -2.76 -8.15
CA GLY A 14 10.84 -3.13 -9.55
C GLY A 14 10.15 -2.05 -10.39
N PRO A 15 10.40 -2.02 -11.72
CA PRO A 15 9.71 -1.09 -12.62
C PRO A 15 8.18 -1.24 -12.54
N PRO A 16 7.41 -0.19 -12.84
CA PRO A 16 5.96 -0.30 -12.95
C PRO A 16 5.55 -1.41 -13.93
N GLY A 17 4.58 -2.25 -13.55
CA GLY A 17 4.09 -3.34 -14.39
C GLY A 17 4.94 -4.62 -14.42
N VAL A 18 6.05 -4.69 -13.66
CA VAL A 18 6.90 -5.90 -13.62
C VAL A 18 6.26 -7.11 -12.89
N GLY A 19 5.15 -6.89 -12.18
CA GLY A 19 4.41 -7.96 -11.48
C GLY A 19 4.65 -8.02 -9.96
N LYS A 20 5.05 -6.93 -9.30
CA LYS A 20 5.24 -6.87 -7.83
C LYS A 20 3.98 -7.25 -7.06
N THR A 21 2.85 -6.62 -7.39
CA THR A 21 1.53 -6.96 -6.83
C THR A 21 1.20 -8.43 -7.05
N THR A 22 1.43 -8.97 -8.25
CA THR A 22 1.19 -10.38 -8.54
C THR A 22 2.05 -11.30 -7.68
N LEU A 23 3.32 -10.97 -7.48
CA LEU A 23 4.21 -11.70 -6.58
C LEU A 23 3.67 -11.67 -5.15
N ILE A 24 3.35 -10.50 -4.62
CA ILE A 24 2.87 -10.32 -3.24
C ILE A 24 1.56 -11.06 -3.01
N VAL A 25 0.60 -10.95 -3.92
CA VAL A 25 -0.69 -11.66 -3.84
C VAL A 25 -0.47 -13.18 -3.84
N ARG A 26 0.41 -13.71 -4.69
CA ARG A 26 0.74 -15.14 -4.68
C ARG A 26 1.38 -15.58 -3.36
N VAL A 27 2.28 -14.77 -2.81
CA VAL A 27 2.88 -15.06 -1.48
C VAL A 27 1.81 -15.10 -0.41
N PHE A 28 0.90 -14.10 -0.39
CA PHE A 28 -0.24 -14.08 0.53
C PHE A 28 -1.10 -15.34 0.42
N GLU A 29 -1.51 -15.72 -0.80
CA GLU A 29 -2.32 -16.90 -1.06
C GLU A 29 -1.63 -18.18 -0.57
N MET A 30 -0.35 -18.37 -0.93
CA MET A 30 0.43 -19.54 -0.47
C MET A 30 0.57 -19.60 1.04
N LEU A 31 0.84 -18.46 1.70
CA LEU A 31 0.93 -18.38 3.16
C LEU A 31 -0.40 -18.74 3.81
N LYS A 32 -1.51 -18.21 3.29
CA LYS A 32 -2.84 -18.47 3.85
C LYS A 32 -3.27 -19.92 3.65
N SER A 33 -2.96 -20.52 2.50
CA SER A 33 -3.23 -21.93 2.23
C SER A 33 -2.38 -22.87 3.09
N SER A 34 -1.10 -22.55 3.29
CA SER A 34 -0.17 -23.40 4.05
C SER A 34 -0.29 -23.21 5.57
N ASN A 35 -0.74 -22.03 6.01
CA ASN A 35 -0.88 -21.66 7.42
C ASN A 35 -2.22 -20.95 7.65
N PRO A 36 -3.36 -21.68 7.70
CA PRO A 36 -4.69 -21.07 7.79
C PRO A 36 -4.90 -20.16 9.01
N ASN A 37 -4.20 -20.48 10.11
CA ASN A 37 -4.27 -19.73 11.37
C ASN A 37 -3.42 -18.45 11.38
N LEU A 38 -2.57 -18.23 10.36
CA LEU A 38 -1.75 -17.03 10.26
C LEU A 38 -2.66 -15.82 10.08
N LYS A 39 -2.51 -14.84 10.97
CA LYS A 39 -3.22 -13.56 10.94
C LYS A 39 -2.37 -12.56 10.16
N ILE A 40 -2.72 -12.40 8.89
CA ILE A 40 -2.06 -11.48 7.98
C ILE A 40 -2.96 -10.26 7.84
N GLN A 41 -2.41 -9.07 8.07
CA GLN A 41 -3.12 -7.80 7.97
C GLN A 41 -2.51 -6.94 6.87
N GLY A 42 -3.29 -6.02 6.31
CA GLY A 42 -2.82 -5.05 5.33
C GLY A 42 -3.64 -5.06 4.04
N PHE A 43 -3.00 -4.60 2.97
CA PHE A 43 -3.68 -4.40 1.69
C PHE A 43 -2.69 -4.50 0.52
N TYR A 44 -3.26 -4.63 -0.68
CA TYR A 44 -2.54 -4.47 -1.93
C TYR A 44 -3.31 -3.55 -2.88
N THR A 45 -2.62 -2.97 -3.87
CA THR A 45 -3.22 -2.12 -4.89
C THR A 45 -3.37 -2.89 -6.19
N ARG A 46 -4.53 -2.79 -6.84
CA ARG A 46 -4.83 -3.46 -8.12
C ARG A 46 -5.06 -2.42 -9.22
N GLU A 47 -4.53 -2.70 -10.42
CA GLU A 47 -4.84 -1.89 -11.60
C GLU A 47 -6.26 -2.15 -12.08
N ILE A 48 -7.02 -1.07 -12.31
CA ILE A 48 -8.31 -1.13 -13.00
C ILE A 48 -8.06 -0.88 -14.48
N ARG A 49 -8.49 -1.80 -15.34
CA ARG A 49 -8.34 -1.72 -16.80
C ARG A 49 -9.68 -1.83 -17.51
N GLN A 50 -9.85 -1.04 -18.56
CA GLN A 50 -10.93 -1.18 -19.53
C GLN A 50 -10.29 -1.55 -20.88
N GLY A 51 -10.49 -2.80 -21.31
CA GLY A 51 -9.72 -3.37 -22.41
C GLY A 51 -8.22 -3.31 -22.14
N SER A 52 -7.45 -2.79 -23.10
CA SER A 52 -5.99 -2.63 -22.97
C SER A 52 -5.59 -1.40 -22.13
N HIS A 53 -6.51 -0.50 -21.80
CA HIS A 53 -6.21 0.77 -21.15
C HIS A 53 -6.36 0.70 -19.64
N ARG A 54 -5.32 1.08 -18.90
CA ARG A 54 -5.39 1.26 -17.43
C ARG A 54 -6.12 2.55 -17.07
N VAL A 55 -7.31 2.44 -16.54
CA VAL A 55 -8.20 3.57 -16.20
C VAL A 55 -8.11 4.01 -14.74
N GLY A 56 -7.52 3.19 -13.87
CA GLY A 56 -7.38 3.56 -12.47
C GLY A 56 -6.66 2.51 -11.63
N PHE A 57 -6.79 2.69 -10.32
CA PHE A 57 -6.24 1.85 -9.27
C PHE A 57 -7.25 1.76 -8.14
N GLU A 58 -7.31 0.61 -7.49
CA GLU A 58 -8.07 0.38 -6.26
C GLU A 58 -7.17 -0.24 -5.21
N VAL A 59 -7.46 0.08 -3.96
CA VAL A 59 -6.92 -0.65 -2.81
C VAL A 59 -7.82 -1.84 -2.53
N VAL A 60 -7.20 -2.97 -2.19
CA VAL A 60 -7.86 -4.23 -1.85
C VAL A 60 -7.32 -4.74 -0.52
N THR A 61 -8.18 -4.92 0.47
CA THR A 61 -7.76 -5.52 1.75
C THR A 61 -7.53 -7.02 1.57
N LEU A 62 -6.77 -7.63 2.48
CA LEU A 62 -6.57 -9.09 2.45
C LEU A 62 -7.88 -9.88 2.71
N GLY A 63 -8.89 -9.23 3.28
CA GLY A 63 -10.26 -9.73 3.41
C GLY A 63 -11.14 -9.54 2.16
N GLY A 64 -10.62 -8.96 1.08
CA GLY A 64 -11.30 -8.81 -0.20
C GLY A 64 -12.17 -7.57 -0.35
N ARG A 65 -12.19 -6.66 0.63
CA ARG A 65 -12.87 -5.36 0.48
C ARG A 65 -12.07 -4.46 -0.45
N THR A 66 -12.75 -3.59 -1.21
CA THR A 66 -12.12 -2.74 -2.22
C THR A 66 -12.59 -1.29 -2.11
N ALA A 67 -11.70 -0.34 -2.42
CA ALA A 67 -12.04 1.07 -2.57
C ALA A 67 -11.21 1.73 -3.68
N PRO A 68 -11.73 2.73 -4.40
CA PRO A 68 -10.95 3.49 -5.38
C PRO A 68 -9.74 4.16 -4.73
N LEU A 69 -8.59 4.07 -5.39
CA LEU A 69 -7.38 4.84 -5.04
C LEU A 69 -7.18 5.98 -6.02
N ALA A 70 -7.26 5.70 -7.33
CA ALA A 70 -7.10 6.73 -8.33
C ALA A 70 -7.83 6.40 -9.63
N SER A 71 -8.31 7.41 -10.35
CA SER A 71 -9.02 7.24 -11.63
C SER A 71 -8.67 8.32 -12.65
N THR A 72 -8.80 8.01 -13.94
CA THR A 72 -8.72 8.99 -15.02
C THR A 72 -10.01 9.80 -15.18
N SER A 73 -11.14 9.32 -14.64
CA SER A 73 -12.43 10.01 -14.74
C SER A 73 -12.68 10.89 -13.52
N VAL A 74 -13.10 12.12 -13.77
CA VAL A 74 -13.60 13.06 -12.75
C VAL A 74 -15.10 12.79 -12.59
N SER A 75 -15.51 12.27 -11.43
CA SER A 75 -16.90 11.88 -11.18
C SER A 75 -17.69 12.89 -10.33
N SER A 76 -17.02 13.90 -9.75
CA SER A 76 -17.64 14.87 -8.85
C SER A 76 -16.91 16.22 -8.83
N SER A 77 -17.58 17.28 -8.39
CA SER A 77 -16.96 18.59 -8.13
C SER A 77 -15.83 18.51 -7.11
N GLU A 78 -15.91 17.58 -6.16
CA GLU A 78 -14.86 17.34 -5.16
C GLU A 78 -13.58 16.81 -5.81
N SER A 79 -13.72 15.88 -6.78
CA SER A 79 -12.59 15.32 -7.51
C SER A 79 -11.81 16.34 -8.35
N LEU A 80 -12.33 17.57 -8.54
CA LEU A 80 -11.56 18.67 -9.13
C LEU A 80 -10.36 19.07 -8.27
N ARG A 81 -10.47 18.97 -6.93
CA ARG A 81 -9.42 19.35 -5.98
C ARG A 81 -8.47 18.22 -5.60
N TRP A 82 -8.74 17.00 -6.07
CA TRP A 82 -7.89 15.84 -5.76
C TRP A 82 -6.48 16.00 -6.35
N PRO A 83 -5.44 15.53 -5.62
CA PRO A 83 -4.09 15.48 -6.16
C PRO A 83 -4.01 14.62 -7.41
N THR A 84 -3.01 14.90 -8.25
CA THR A 84 -2.86 14.25 -9.55
C THR A 84 -1.49 13.61 -9.68
N VAL A 85 -1.47 12.36 -10.15
CA VAL A 85 -0.25 11.61 -10.53
C VAL A 85 -0.35 11.21 -11.99
N GLY A 86 0.39 11.93 -12.85
CA GLY A 86 0.26 11.77 -14.30
C GLY A 86 -1.16 12.14 -14.75
N ARG A 87 -1.91 11.17 -15.26
CA ARG A 87 -3.31 11.36 -15.70
C ARG A 87 -4.35 10.95 -14.65
N TYR A 88 -3.92 10.47 -13.49
CA TYR A 88 -4.81 9.90 -12.47
C TYR A 88 -5.06 10.91 -11.36
N LYS A 89 -6.33 11.10 -11.00
CA LYS A 89 -6.73 11.82 -9.80
C LYS A 89 -6.83 10.85 -8.63
N VAL A 90 -6.24 11.22 -7.50
CA VAL A 90 -6.11 10.35 -6.31
C VAL A 90 -7.23 10.66 -5.32
N ASP A 91 -8.05 9.65 -5.03
CA ASP A 91 -9.11 9.72 -4.02
C ASP A 91 -8.53 9.34 -2.65
N ILE A 92 -7.95 10.32 -1.96
CA ILE A 92 -7.32 10.10 -0.65
C ILE A 92 -8.36 9.60 0.36
N ALA A 93 -9.58 10.16 0.36
CA ALA A 93 -10.60 9.82 1.34
C ALA A 93 -11.04 8.35 1.22
N SER A 94 -11.29 7.89 -0.01
CA SER A 94 -11.61 6.49 -0.27
C SER A 94 -10.45 5.57 0.14
N PHE A 95 -9.22 5.92 -0.21
CA PHE A 95 -8.03 5.15 0.20
C PHE A 95 -7.89 5.07 1.73
N GLU A 96 -7.94 6.21 2.43
CA GLU A 96 -7.76 6.26 3.89
C GLU A 96 -8.83 5.45 4.63
N SER A 97 -10.08 5.52 4.17
CA SER A 97 -11.21 4.80 4.78
C SER A 97 -11.02 3.29 4.80
N LEU A 98 -10.24 2.74 3.86
CA LEU A 98 -10.02 1.30 3.73
C LEU A 98 -8.62 0.87 4.17
N ALA A 99 -7.58 1.62 3.81
CA ALA A 99 -6.19 1.23 4.04
C ALA A 99 -5.71 1.48 5.48
N LEU A 100 -6.10 2.60 6.11
CA LEU A 100 -5.60 2.95 7.45
C LEU A 100 -6.07 1.98 8.56
N PRO A 101 -7.30 1.44 8.52
CA PRO A 101 -7.71 0.39 9.46
C PRO A 101 -6.84 -0.87 9.34
N GLU A 102 -6.37 -1.21 8.14
CA GLU A 102 -5.52 -2.38 7.89
C GLU A 102 -4.06 -2.18 8.34
N LEU A 103 -3.71 -1.00 8.85
CA LEU A 103 -2.38 -0.68 9.40
C LEU A 103 -2.40 -0.47 10.93
N GLN A 104 -3.51 -0.77 11.60
CA GLN A 104 -3.55 -0.74 13.07
C GLN A 104 -2.80 -1.94 13.62
N VAL A 105 -1.77 -1.70 14.44
CA VAL A 105 -0.94 -2.76 15.01
C VAL A 105 -1.71 -3.49 16.12
N GLU A 106 -2.16 -4.70 15.81
CA GLU A 106 -2.82 -5.60 16.76
C GLU A 106 -1.84 -6.66 17.31
N LYS A 107 -2.00 -7.06 18.58
CA LYS A 107 -1.06 -7.97 19.27
C LYS A 107 -0.98 -9.36 18.67
N ASP A 108 -2.02 -9.78 17.97
CA ASP A 108 -2.19 -11.09 17.36
C ASP A 108 -1.90 -11.08 15.85
N THR A 109 -1.43 -9.97 15.29
CA THR A 109 -1.01 -9.94 13.88
C THR A 109 0.36 -10.61 13.73
N ASP A 110 0.43 -11.59 12.85
CA ASP A 110 1.65 -12.38 12.58
C ASP A 110 2.47 -11.80 11.42
N LEU A 111 1.85 -11.07 10.50
CA LEU A 111 2.49 -10.53 9.30
C LEU A 111 1.69 -9.33 8.74
N PHE A 112 2.41 -8.29 8.31
CA PHE A 112 1.85 -7.22 7.48
C PHE A 112 2.19 -7.38 5.99
N ILE A 113 1.23 -7.06 5.14
CA ILE A 113 1.42 -6.90 3.69
C ILE A 113 1.02 -5.49 3.27
N ILE A 114 1.94 -4.76 2.62
CA ILE A 114 1.70 -3.39 2.16
C ILE A 114 2.18 -3.24 0.71
N ASP A 115 1.26 -3.33 -0.25
CA ASP A 115 1.55 -3.10 -1.67
C ASP A 115 0.69 -1.92 -2.17
N GLU A 116 1.20 -0.73 -2.48
CA GLU A 116 2.59 -0.24 -2.49
C GLU A 116 2.74 0.99 -1.59
N VAL A 117 3.93 1.23 -1.05
CA VAL A 117 4.28 2.54 -0.44
C VAL A 117 4.77 3.46 -1.54
N GLY A 118 3.82 4.00 -2.30
CA GLY A 118 4.06 4.74 -3.53
C GLY A 118 3.60 6.19 -3.51
N LYS A 119 3.84 6.91 -4.61
CA LYS A 119 3.51 8.34 -4.72
C LYS A 119 2.01 8.63 -4.53
N MET A 120 1.12 7.72 -4.92
CA MET A 120 -0.33 7.96 -4.81
C MET A 120 -0.78 7.87 -3.36
N GLU A 121 -0.36 6.82 -2.67
CA GLU A 121 -0.67 6.53 -1.27
C GLU A 121 -0.06 7.59 -0.33
N LEU A 122 1.14 8.07 -0.65
CA LEU A 122 1.83 9.12 0.11
C LEU A 122 1.19 10.52 0.01
N TYR A 123 0.13 10.71 -0.79
CA TYR A 123 -0.69 11.92 -0.67
C TYR A 123 -1.54 11.93 0.61
N SER A 124 -1.80 10.77 1.22
CA SER A 124 -2.36 10.71 2.57
C SER A 124 -1.29 11.11 3.58
N SER A 125 -1.53 12.18 4.34
CA SER A 125 -0.68 12.59 5.45
C SER A 125 -0.67 11.59 6.60
N SER A 126 -1.70 10.73 6.67
CA SER A 126 -1.88 9.73 7.73
C SER A 126 -1.22 8.40 7.40
N PHE A 127 -1.01 8.11 6.11
CA PHE A 127 -0.52 6.82 5.64
C PHE A 127 0.94 6.56 6.02
N PHE A 128 1.85 7.48 5.71
CA PHE A 128 3.27 7.28 6.02
C PHE A 128 3.53 7.09 7.54
N PRO A 129 2.94 7.89 8.44
CA PRO A 129 3.01 7.62 9.89
C PRO A 129 2.42 6.27 10.32
N ALA A 130 1.41 5.74 9.62
CA ALA A 130 0.87 4.42 9.91
C ALA A 130 1.85 3.31 9.48
N VAL A 131 2.45 3.44 8.29
CA VAL A 131 3.50 2.52 7.82
C VAL A 131 4.71 2.51 8.76
N LEU A 132 5.15 3.68 9.24
CA LEU A 132 6.24 3.76 10.22
C LEU A 132 5.92 3.01 11.52
N ARG A 133 4.71 3.17 12.07
CA ARG A 133 4.27 2.43 13.25
C ARG A 133 4.27 0.91 13.05
N VAL A 134 3.91 0.45 11.85
CA VAL A 134 4.00 -0.97 11.48
C VAL A 134 5.46 -1.43 11.42
N LEU A 135 6.35 -0.65 10.81
CA LEU A 135 7.78 -0.97 10.73
C LEU A 135 8.51 -0.92 12.08
N GLU A 136 8.07 -0.06 13.00
CA GLU A 136 8.55 0.03 14.38
C GLU A 136 8.02 -1.10 15.27
N SER A 137 7.03 -1.85 14.79
CA SER A 137 6.57 -3.06 15.48
C SER A 137 7.57 -4.21 15.32
N ASN A 138 7.48 -5.21 16.19
CA ASN A 138 8.27 -6.45 16.06
C ASN A 138 7.64 -7.44 15.06
N ILE A 139 6.59 -7.04 14.33
CA ILE A 139 5.86 -7.89 13.40
C ILE A 139 6.55 -7.85 12.03
N PRO A 140 6.78 -9.01 11.37
CA PRO A 140 7.31 -9.04 10.02
C PRO A 140 6.46 -8.25 9.02
N VAL A 141 7.11 -7.68 8.00
CA VAL A 141 6.44 -6.90 6.95
C VAL A 141 6.93 -7.36 5.58
N VAL A 142 6.01 -7.63 4.66
CA VAL A 142 6.28 -7.67 3.22
C VAL A 142 5.67 -6.42 2.61
N ALA A 143 6.50 -5.55 2.04
CA ALA A 143 6.01 -4.36 1.38
C ALA A 143 6.61 -4.20 -0.02
N SER A 144 5.94 -3.45 -0.88
CA SER A 144 6.53 -3.01 -2.13
C SER A 144 6.79 -1.51 -2.13
N ILE A 145 7.84 -1.12 -2.87
CA ILE A 145 8.20 0.27 -3.11
C ILE A 145 8.51 0.46 -4.61
N PRO A 146 8.14 1.60 -5.20
CA PRO A 146 8.51 1.89 -6.57
C PRO A 146 10.01 2.16 -6.68
N ILE A 147 10.59 1.87 -7.84
CA ILE A 147 11.94 2.36 -8.13
C ILE A 147 11.86 3.88 -8.35
N PRO A 148 12.73 4.69 -7.71
CA PRO A 148 12.87 6.10 -8.03
C PRO A 148 13.15 6.27 -9.53
N LYS A 149 12.37 7.10 -10.23
CA LYS A 149 12.72 7.50 -11.59
C LYS A 149 13.96 8.39 -11.50
N PHE A 150 15.12 7.87 -11.89
CA PHE A 150 16.40 8.57 -12.10
C PHE A 150 16.54 9.90 -11.33
N GLY A 151 17.09 9.83 -10.11
CA GLY A 151 17.66 10.99 -9.41
C GLY A 151 16.68 11.97 -8.76
N ARG A 152 15.41 11.60 -8.54
CA ARG A 152 14.51 12.39 -7.68
C ARG A 152 13.91 11.52 -6.59
N ASP A 153 14.06 11.98 -5.36
CA ASP A 153 13.35 11.43 -4.21
C ASP A 153 11.84 11.44 -4.48
N ILE A 154 11.17 10.38 -4.05
CA ILE A 154 9.72 10.43 -3.86
C ILE A 154 9.50 11.46 -2.74
N PRO A 155 8.66 12.48 -2.90
CA PRO A 155 8.50 13.50 -1.89
C PRO A 155 7.91 12.89 -0.62
N GLY A 156 8.77 12.44 0.29
CA GLY A 156 8.45 12.25 1.70
C GLY A 156 8.51 13.61 2.37
N GLY A 157 7.47 13.96 3.12
CA GLY A 157 7.46 15.18 3.92
C GLY A 157 8.75 15.30 4.72
N LYS A 158 9.32 16.51 4.77
CA LYS A 158 10.56 16.78 5.51
C LYS A 158 10.42 16.25 6.93
N LEU A 159 11.19 15.23 7.28
CA LEU A 159 11.45 14.86 8.66
C LEU A 159 12.20 16.04 9.28
N GLN A 160 11.50 16.84 10.08
CA GLN A 160 12.16 17.78 10.98
C GLN A 160 12.65 16.97 12.18
N GLY A 161 13.97 16.94 12.36
CA GLY A 161 14.61 16.47 13.59
C GLY A 161 14.60 17.54 14.67
#